data_AF-A0A2Z3JK58-F1
#
_entry.id   AF-A0A2Z3JK58-F1
#
_cell.length_a   1.000
_cell.length_b   1.000
_cell.length_c   1.000
_cell.angle_alpha   90.00
_cell.angle_beta   90.00
_cell.angle_gamma   90.00
#
_symmetry.space_group_name_H-M   'P 1'
#
loop_
_entity.id
_entity.type
_entity.pdbx_description
1 polymer ?
#
loop_
_entity_poly.entity_id
_entity_poly.type
_entity_poly.pdbx_seq_one_letter_code
_entity_poly.pdbx_strand_id
1 'polypeptide(L)'
;MKSLMTTEQLLQGLKHYRRIARQDLLRAPETPYPDAFRTHAEARRSVYGELEAYAAEHATEDVIEYALHLYRRVPFSTGTPENEYAEFKGRENGLENFFLMVALDPRTRREARSQRPKLGAMLAGEGGAPSEA
;
A
#
# COMPACT_ATOMS: atom_id res chain seq x y z
N MET A 1 -22.77 16.44 4.25
CA MET A 1 -21.98 15.93 3.12
C MET A 1 -20.54 15.83 3.59
N LYS A 2 -19.92 14.63 3.60
CA LYS A 2 -18.46 14.55 3.78
C LYS A 2 -17.85 15.21 2.55
N SER A 3 -17.10 16.29 2.73
CA SER A 3 -16.36 16.92 1.64
C SER A 3 -15.44 15.86 1.04
N LEU A 4 -15.57 15.62 -0.27
CA LEU A 4 -14.59 14.84 -1.01
C LEU A 4 -13.25 15.57 -0.90
N MET A 5 -12.19 14.82 -0.64
CA MET A 5 -10.83 15.33 -0.57
C MET A 5 -10.41 15.78 -1.98
N THR A 6 -9.92 17.01 -2.11
CA THR A 6 -9.50 17.53 -3.42
C THR A 6 -8.23 16.83 -3.90
N THR A 7 -7.98 16.82 -5.21
CA THR A 7 -6.73 16.31 -5.79
C THR A 7 -5.50 16.98 -5.19
N GLU A 8 -5.58 18.29 -4.90
CA GLU A 8 -4.49 19.01 -4.24
C GLU A 8 -4.23 18.49 -2.81
N GLN A 9 -5.29 18.29 -2.02
CA GLN A 9 -5.18 17.71 -0.67
C GLN A 9 -4.62 16.28 -0.73
N LEU A 10 -4.99 15.50 -1.75
CA LEU A 10 -4.46 14.17 -2.03
C LEU A 10 -2.96 14.19 -2.28
N LEU A 11 -2.50 15.05 -3.19
CA LEU A 11 -1.08 15.19 -3.49
C LEU A 11 -0.28 15.66 -2.26
N GLN A 12 -0.81 16.59 -1.47
CA GLN A 12 -0.17 17.04 -0.23
C GLN A 12 -0.08 15.92 0.82
N GLY A 13 -1.16 15.14 0.99
CA GLY A 13 -1.19 13.99 1.90
C GLY A 13 -0.20 12.89 1.50
N LEU A 14 -0.17 12.53 0.21
CA LEU A 14 0.79 11.55 -0.33
C LEU A 14 2.24 11.99 -0.13
N LYS A 15 2.57 13.26 -0.41
CA LYS A 15 3.90 13.83 -0.12
C LYS A 15 4.25 13.76 1.36
N HIS A 16 3.29 14.03 2.24
CA HIS A 16 3.49 13.93 3.68
C HIS A 16 3.78 12.49 4.12
N TYR A 17 2.99 11.51 3.69
CA TYR A 17 3.20 10.10 4.00
C TYR A 17 4.50 9.55 3.42
N ARG A 18 4.86 9.95 2.21
CA ARG A 18 6.16 9.62 1.59
C ARG A 18 7.35 10.17 2.39
N ARG A 19 7.19 11.33 3.03
CA ARG A 19 8.20 11.91 3.92
C ARG A 19 8.31 11.12 5.23
N ILE A 20 7.19 10.71 5.83
CA ILE A 20 7.18 9.86 7.03
C ILE A 20 7.90 8.54 6.74
N ALA A 21 7.55 7.85 5.64
CA ALA A 21 8.21 6.60 5.26
C ALA A 21 9.72 6.79 5.01
N ARG A 22 10.15 7.96 4.51
CA ARG A 22 11.58 8.29 4.40
C ARG A 22 12.25 8.46 5.76
N GLN A 23 11.57 9.05 6.74
CA GLN A 23 12.09 9.18 8.10
C GLN A 23 12.25 7.81 8.76
N ASP A 24 11.34 6.86 8.49
CA ASP A 24 11.46 5.49 8.97
C ASP A 24 12.75 4.83 8.47
N LEU A 25 13.19 5.08 7.22
CA LEU A 25 14.48 4.55 6.73
C LEU A 25 15.67 4.98 7.59
N LEU A 26 15.65 6.21 8.12
CA LEU A 26 16.72 6.73 8.96
C LEU A 26 16.75 6.06 10.34
N ARG A 27 15.61 5.53 10.79
CA ARG A 27 15.44 4.86 12.09
C ARG A 27 15.71 3.36 12.05
N ALA A 28 15.86 2.77 10.86
CA ALA A 28 16.06 1.32 10.70
C ALA A 28 17.17 0.73 11.60
N PRO A 29 18.35 1.39 11.80
CA PRO A 29 19.41 0.86 12.68
C PRO A 29 19.00 0.71 14.15
N GLU A 30 17.94 1.38 14.59
CA GLU A 30 17.45 1.37 15.98
C GLU A 30 16.41 0.26 16.22
N THR A 31 16.11 -0.56 15.21
CA THR A 31 15.03 -1.56 15.27
C THR A 31 15.56 -2.98 15.44
N PRO A 32 14.76 -3.94 15.97
CA PRO A 32 15.19 -5.32 16.14
C PRO A 32 15.57 -6.05 14.84
N TYR A 33 15.01 -5.61 13.69
CA TYR A 33 15.27 -6.19 12.37
C TYR A 33 15.54 -5.08 11.34
N PRO A 34 16.74 -4.46 11.33
CA PRO A 34 17.00 -3.27 10.53
C PRO A 34 16.71 -3.42 9.04
N ASP A 35 17.07 -4.56 8.43
CA ASP A 35 16.86 -4.78 7.00
C ASP A 35 15.39 -4.99 6.65
N ALA A 36 14.65 -5.70 7.50
CA ALA A 36 13.20 -5.85 7.34
C ALA A 36 12.49 -4.50 7.52
N PHE A 37 12.89 -3.71 8.51
CA PHE A 37 12.34 -2.38 8.74
C PHE A 37 12.61 -1.43 7.57
N ARG A 38 13.83 -1.46 7.02
CA ARG A 38 14.19 -0.71 5.80
C ARG A 38 13.31 -1.14 4.63
N THR A 39 13.22 -2.43 4.35
CA THR A 39 12.40 -2.98 3.25
C THR A 39 10.94 -2.58 3.39
N HIS A 40 10.39 -2.63 4.60
CA HIS A 40 9.02 -2.22 4.90
C HIS A 40 8.79 -0.72 4.62
N ALA A 41 9.71 0.14 5.10
CA ALA A 41 9.63 1.58 4.88
C ALA A 41 9.82 1.97 3.40
N GLU A 42 10.70 1.28 2.67
CA GLU A 42 10.88 1.45 1.23
C GLU A 42 9.60 1.07 0.48
N ALA A 43 9.00 -0.07 0.80
CA ALA A 43 7.74 -0.51 0.21
C ALA A 43 6.61 0.50 0.42
N ARG A 44 6.45 1.05 1.63
CA ARG A 44 5.49 2.13 1.90
C ARG A 44 5.78 3.36 1.05
N ARG A 45 7.05 3.78 0.99
CA ARG A 45 7.48 4.96 0.24
C ARG A 45 7.24 4.80 -1.27
N SER A 46 7.43 3.60 -1.80
CA SER A 46 7.15 3.26 -3.20
C SER A 46 5.65 3.35 -3.50
N VAL A 47 4.79 2.77 -2.66
CA VAL A 47 3.32 2.91 -2.80
C VAL A 47 2.91 4.37 -2.84
N TYR A 48 3.38 5.21 -1.91
CA TYR A 48 3.02 6.62 -1.91
C TYR A 48 3.54 7.37 -3.15
N GLY A 49 4.74 7.04 -3.63
CA GLY A 49 5.28 7.62 -4.85
C GLY A 49 4.50 7.22 -6.10
N GLU A 50 4.05 5.97 -6.17
CA GLU A 50 3.24 5.45 -7.27
C GLU A 50 1.85 6.11 -7.30
N LEU A 51 1.19 6.20 -6.15
CA LEU A 51 -0.09 6.92 -6.02
C LEU A 51 0.05 8.43 -6.28
N GLU A 52 1.17 9.04 -5.88
CA GLU A 52 1.46 10.46 -6.15
C GLU A 52 1.61 10.71 -7.66
N ALA A 53 2.33 9.83 -8.36
CA ALA A 53 2.49 9.92 -9.81
C ALA A 53 1.14 9.74 -10.52
N TYR A 54 0.34 8.74 -10.13
CA TYR A 54 -0.98 8.52 -10.71
C TYR A 54 -1.94 9.70 -10.45
N ALA A 55 -1.94 10.24 -9.23
CA ALA A 55 -2.78 11.38 -8.83
C ALA A 55 -2.41 12.70 -9.51
N ALA A 56 -1.22 12.82 -10.11
CA ALA A 56 -0.85 14.01 -10.87
C ALA A 56 -1.64 14.15 -12.19
N GLU A 57 -2.18 13.04 -12.69
CA GLU A 57 -2.82 12.96 -14.02
C GLU A 57 -4.30 12.53 -13.95
N HIS A 58 -4.79 12.10 -12.79
CA HIS A 58 -6.10 11.46 -12.63
C HIS A 58 -6.95 12.11 -11.52
N ALA A 59 -8.26 11.89 -11.58
CA ALA A 59 -9.18 12.34 -10.53
C ALA A 59 -9.01 11.53 -9.24
N THR A 60 -9.45 12.08 -8.10
CA THR A 60 -9.32 11.42 -6.79
C THR A 60 -9.96 10.03 -6.78
N GLU A 61 -11.12 9.88 -7.41
CA GLU A 61 -11.85 8.62 -7.51
C GLU A 61 -11.05 7.55 -8.26
N ASP A 62 -10.40 7.92 -9.36
CA ASP A 62 -9.55 7.02 -10.14
C ASP A 62 -8.33 6.56 -9.34
N VAL A 63 -7.74 7.46 -8.53
CA VAL A 63 -6.61 7.12 -7.65
C VAL A 63 -7.05 6.13 -6.56
N ILE A 64 -8.27 6.26 -6.04
CA ILE A 64 -8.82 5.34 -5.06
C ILE A 64 -9.01 3.95 -5.67
N GLU A 65 -9.60 3.87 -6.87
CA GLU A 65 -9.75 2.60 -7.59
C GLU A 65 -8.39 1.97 -7.94
N TYR A 66 -7.42 2.78 -8.35
CA TYR A 66 -6.05 2.34 -8.57
C TYR A 66 -5.40 1.77 -7.30
N ALA A 67 -5.56 2.44 -6.15
CA ALA A 67 -5.09 1.94 -4.86
C ALA A 67 -5.77 0.61 -4.46
N LEU A 68 -7.08 0.46 -4.72
CA LEU A 68 -7.81 -0.79 -4.49
C LEU A 68 -7.29 -1.92 -5.38
N HIS A 69 -6.98 -1.63 -6.66
CA HIS A 69 -6.34 -2.58 -7.57
C HIS A 69 -4.97 -3.05 -7.05
N LEU A 70 -4.12 -2.12 -6.62
CA LEU A 70 -2.83 -2.47 -6.01
C LEU A 70 -3.02 -3.33 -4.76
N TYR A 71 -4.00 -2.99 -3.92
CA TYR A 71 -4.27 -3.69 -2.66
C TYR A 71 -4.71 -5.14 -2.86
N ARG A 72 -5.58 -5.40 -3.85
CA ARG A 72 -6.03 -6.75 -4.21
C ARG A 72 -4.87 -7.67 -4.63
N ARG A 73 -3.73 -7.11 -5.04
CA ARG A 73 -2.54 -7.86 -5.47
C ARG A 73 -1.54 -8.13 -4.35
N VAL A 74 -1.72 -7.54 -3.16
CA VAL A 74 -0.83 -7.78 -2.03
C VAL A 74 -1.25 -9.09 -1.34
N PRO A 75 -0.36 -10.08 -1.20
CA PRO A 75 -0.71 -11.35 -0.55
C PRO A 75 -0.98 -11.16 0.95
N PHE A 76 -1.76 -12.07 1.53
CA PHE A 76 -1.96 -12.14 2.98
C PHE A 76 -0.74 -12.73 3.69
N SER A 77 0.11 -11.87 4.25
CA SER A 77 1.24 -12.24 5.10
C SER A 77 0.93 -12.24 6.61
N THR A 78 -0.35 -12.15 7.00
CA THR A 78 -0.76 -12.23 8.41
C THR A 78 -0.36 -13.58 9.01
N GLY A 79 0.14 -13.58 10.26
CA GLY A 79 0.60 -14.79 10.95
C GLY A 79 2.05 -15.19 10.66
N THR A 80 2.76 -14.45 9.80
CA THR A 80 4.21 -14.62 9.57
C THR A 80 5.03 -13.74 10.53
N PRO A 81 6.27 -14.14 10.90
CA PRO A 81 7.17 -13.35 11.74
C PRO A 81 7.37 -11.92 11.21
N GLU A 82 7.51 -10.94 12.09
CA GLU A 82 7.59 -9.50 11.74
C GLU A 82 8.63 -9.19 10.66
N ASN A 83 9.78 -9.85 10.73
CA ASN A 83 10.91 -9.68 9.80
C ASN A 83 10.74 -10.38 8.45
N GLU A 84 9.74 -11.25 8.30
CA GLU A 84 9.44 -11.93 7.05
C GLU A 84 8.43 -11.16 6.21
N TYR A 85 8.58 -11.27 4.88
CA TYR A 85 7.68 -10.64 3.90
C TYR A 85 7.49 -9.14 4.14
N ALA A 86 8.55 -8.47 4.60
CA ALA A 86 8.54 -7.05 4.96
C ALA A 86 8.08 -6.15 3.82
N GLU A 87 8.40 -6.51 2.57
CA GLU A 87 7.91 -5.81 1.37
C GLU A 87 6.38 -5.86 1.27
N PHE A 88 5.77 -7.05 1.35
CA PHE A 88 4.31 -7.20 1.25
C PHE A 88 3.60 -6.50 2.41
N LYS A 89 4.14 -6.63 3.63
CA LYS A 89 3.63 -5.93 4.81
C LYS A 89 3.72 -4.41 4.66
N GLY A 90 4.82 -3.91 4.11
CA GLY A 90 5.01 -2.48 3.84
C GLY A 90 4.05 -1.95 2.78
N ARG A 91 3.81 -2.71 1.70
CA ARG A 91 2.83 -2.35 0.67
C ARG A 91 1.41 -2.33 1.23
N GLU A 92 1.03 -3.37 1.99
CA GLU A 92 -0.26 -3.44 2.70
C GLU A 92 -0.41 -2.24 3.63
N ASN A 93 0.59 -1.95 4.47
CA ASN A 93 0.55 -0.83 5.40
C ASN A 93 0.43 0.52 4.68
N GLY A 94 1.16 0.69 3.58
CA GLY A 94 1.10 1.89 2.74
C GLY A 94 -0.32 2.15 2.23
N LEU A 95 -0.95 1.13 1.67
CA LEU A 95 -2.30 1.18 1.11
C LEU A 95 -3.38 1.34 2.20
N GLU A 96 -3.26 0.65 3.33
CA GLU A 96 -4.18 0.81 4.46
C GLU A 96 -4.15 2.24 5.03
N ASN A 97 -2.96 2.83 5.18
CA ASN A 97 -2.82 4.22 5.59
C ASN A 97 -3.43 5.17 4.55
N PHE A 98 -3.25 4.91 3.25
CA PHE A 98 -3.88 5.68 2.20
C PHE A 98 -5.41 5.64 2.30
N PHE A 99 -6.01 4.46 2.53
CA PHE A 99 -7.46 4.33 2.71
C PHE A 99 -7.99 5.09 3.93
N LEU A 100 -7.21 5.16 5.01
CA LEU A 100 -7.55 5.99 6.16
C LEU A 100 -7.50 7.49 5.81
N MET A 101 -6.48 7.92 5.07
CA MET A 101 -6.30 9.31 4.64
C MET A 101 -7.48 9.81 3.79
N VAL A 102 -7.94 9.00 2.83
CA VAL A 102 -9.09 9.35 1.95
C VAL A 102 -10.45 9.01 2.57
N ALA A 103 -10.47 8.55 3.82
CA ALA A 103 -11.66 8.11 4.54
C ALA A 103 -12.53 7.10 3.76
N LEU A 104 -11.87 6.12 3.12
CA LEU A 104 -12.52 5.07 2.34
C LEU A 104 -13.58 4.34 3.18
N ASP A 105 -14.71 4.02 2.55
CA ASP A 105 -15.77 3.28 3.20
C ASP A 105 -15.28 1.90 3.71
N PRO A 106 -15.55 1.54 4.99
CA PRO A 106 -15.10 0.28 5.55
C PRO A 106 -15.61 -0.97 4.83
N ARG A 107 -16.77 -0.93 4.17
CA ARG A 107 -17.30 -2.07 3.40
C ARG A 107 -16.46 -2.28 2.14
N THR A 108 -16.21 -1.23 1.37
CA THR A 108 -15.34 -1.29 0.17
C THR A 108 -13.96 -1.83 0.52
N ARG A 109 -13.37 -1.35 1.63
CA ARG A 109 -12.07 -1.84 2.11
C ARG A 109 -12.10 -3.33 2.45
N ARG A 110 -13.15 -3.80 3.15
CA ARG A 110 -13.31 -5.22 3.53
C ARG A 110 -13.47 -6.12 2.29
N GLU A 111 -14.22 -5.66 1.31
CA GLU A 111 -14.43 -6.39 0.06
C GLU A 111 -13.14 -6.52 -0.75
N ALA A 112 -12.38 -5.44 -0.92
CA ALA A 112 -11.07 -5.51 -1.58
C ALA A 112 -10.10 -6.42 -0.80
N ARG A 113 -10.16 -6.39 0.55
CA ARG A 113 -9.36 -7.28 1.40
C ARG A 113 -9.70 -8.75 1.15
N SER A 114 -10.98 -9.14 1.03
CA SER A 114 -11.34 -10.55 0.83
C SER A 114 -10.93 -11.13 -0.53
N GLN A 115 -10.56 -10.27 -1.48
CA GLN A 115 -10.09 -10.66 -2.82
C GLN A 115 -8.57 -10.86 -2.90
N ARG A 116 -7.82 -10.57 -1.82
CA ARG A 116 -6.36 -10.70 -1.81
C ARG A 116 -5.91 -12.17 -1.85
N PRO A 117 -4.81 -12.47 -2.56
CA PRO A 117 -4.31 -13.84 -2.65
C PRO A 117 -3.74 -14.30 -1.31
N LYS A 118 -3.80 -15.62 -1.07
CA LYS A 118 -3.07 -16.24 0.04
C LYS A 118 -1.58 -16.23 -0.28
N LEU A 119 -0.72 -16.02 0.72
CA LEU A 119 0.73 -16.04 0.54
C LEU A 119 1.24 -17.37 -0.04
N GLY A 120 0.68 -18.50 0.42
CA GLY A 120 1.05 -19.83 -0.10
C GLY A 120 0.80 -19.99 -1.61
N ALA A 121 -0.29 -19.41 -2.14
CA ALA A 121 -0.59 -19.47 -3.58
C ALA A 121 0.43 -18.65 -4.41
N MET A 122 0.92 -17.53 -3.87
CA MET A 122 1.95 -16.72 -4.51
C MET A 122 3.32 -17.42 -4.51
N LEU A 123 3.68 -18.06 -3.40
CA LEU A 123 4.93 -18.82 -3.29
C LEU A 123 4.92 -20.10 -4.13
N ALA A 124 3.74 -20.69 -4.36
CA ALA A 124 3.57 -21.85 -5.22
C ALA A 124 3.53 -21.52 -6.73
N GLY A 125 3.60 -20.24 -7.11
CA GLY A 125 3.55 -19.81 -8.52
C GLY A 125 2.15 -19.80 -9.15
N GLU A 126 1.08 -19.95 -8.35
CA GLU A 126 -0.32 -19.98 -8.84
C GLU A 126 -0.96 -18.59 -8.96
N GLY A 127 -0.18 -17.52 -8.78
CA GLY A 127 -0.60 -16.14 -9.02
C GLY A 127 -0.52 -15.79 -10.51
N GLY A 128 -1.51 -16.23 -11.28
CA GLY A 128 -1.56 -16.08 -12.73
C GLY A 128 -1.16 -14.68 -13.25
N ALA A 129 -0.17 -14.66 -14.15
CA ALA A 129 -0.09 -13.61 -15.14
C ALA A 129 -1.36 -13.68 -16.02
N PRO A 130 -1.97 -12.55 -16.39
CA PRO A 130 -3.00 -12.59 -17.42
C PRO A 130 -2.36 -13.12 -18.70
N SER A 131 -2.89 -14.23 -19.20
CA SER A 131 -2.61 -14.71 -20.55
C SER A 131 -3.07 -13.64 -21.51
N GLU A 132 -2.14 -12.98 -22.20
CA GLU A 132 -2.45 -12.23 -23.40
C GLU A 132 -2.98 -13.24 -24.44
N ALA A 133 -4.23 -13.04 -24.84
CA ALA A 133 -4.88 -13.68 -25.98
C ALA A 133 -5.59 -12.60 -26.78
#